data_AF-A0A8S3Z9J0-F1
#
_entry.id   AF-A0A8S3Z9J0-F1
#
_cell.length_a   1.000
_cell.length_b   1.000
_cell.length_c   1.000
_cell.angle_alpha   90.00
_cell.angle_beta   90.00
_cell.angle_gamma   90.00
#
_symmetry.space_group_name_H-M   'P 1'
#
loop_
_entity.id
_entity.type
_entity.pdbx_description
1 polymer ?
#
loop_
_entity_poly.entity_id
_entity_poly.type
_entity_poly.pdbx_seq_one_letter_code
_entity_poly.pdbx_strand_id
1 'polypeptide(L)'
;IEEIICNDSNCPPVLESKLCPADSFLTTSKATYDDEQIPSSDLDHRNSNDVVPNKETAIEKSNLFLLPEQTSYCVCNASVCEVPMCSPGDVLHLVDNATGLPGACCSIFVCEKSEVCRSVICPPYEETRCPGDSVRLPSKWTENHCCELQQDCVCSDEDQCEPVFCPPGFQVQVTSRATGRPGSCCDRFRCVN
;
A
#
# COMPACT_ATOMS: atom_id res chain seq x y z
N ILE A 1 -24.90 -16.40 19.57
CA ILE A 1 -23.96 -16.30 18.43
C ILE A 1 -24.30 -17.50 17.57
N GLU A 2 -25.01 -17.26 16.47
CA GLU A 2 -25.43 -18.33 15.56
C GLU A 2 -24.23 -18.78 14.73
N GLU A 3 -23.91 -20.07 14.76
CA GLU A 3 -22.89 -20.66 13.90
C GLU A 3 -23.45 -20.74 12.47
N ILE A 4 -22.92 -19.91 11.57
CA ILE A 4 -23.33 -19.89 10.17
C ILE A 4 -22.42 -20.85 9.40
N ILE A 5 -22.94 -22.03 9.09
CA ILE A 5 -22.30 -23.04 8.23
C ILE A 5 -22.49 -22.59 6.77
N CYS A 6 -21.44 -22.09 6.12
CA CYS A 6 -21.42 -21.89 4.66
C CYS A 6 -20.89 -23.17 3.99
N ASN A 7 -21.54 -23.60 2.90
CA ASN A 7 -21.08 -24.69 2.03
C ASN A 7 -20.65 -24.08 0.69
N ASP A 8 -19.59 -24.62 0.07
CA ASP A 8 -18.74 -24.08 -1.02
C ASP A 8 -19.40 -23.42 -2.25
N SER A 9 -20.74 -23.42 -2.35
CA SER A 9 -21.46 -23.01 -3.56
C SER A 9 -22.25 -21.71 -3.45
N ASN A 10 -22.37 -21.10 -2.26
CA ASN A 10 -23.34 -19.99 -2.06
C ASN A 10 -22.94 -18.93 -1.00
N CYS A 11 -21.65 -18.72 -0.76
CA CYS A 11 -21.23 -17.60 0.08
C CYS A 11 -21.03 -16.35 -0.83
N PRO A 12 -21.73 -15.23 -0.61
CA PRO A 12 -21.58 -14.04 -1.45
C PRO A 12 -20.18 -13.43 -1.28
N PRO A 13 -19.58 -12.85 -2.34
CA PRO A 13 -18.17 -12.40 -2.35
C PRO A 13 -17.85 -11.28 -1.33
N VAL A 14 -18.89 -10.69 -0.71
CA VAL A 14 -18.77 -9.65 0.31
C VAL A 14 -18.56 -10.24 1.71
N LEU A 15 -18.76 -11.55 1.91
CA LEU A 15 -18.60 -12.22 3.21
C LEU A 15 -17.21 -12.84 3.40
N GLU A 16 -16.54 -13.27 2.32
CA GLU A 16 -15.20 -13.86 2.36
C GLU A 16 -14.12 -12.85 2.79
N SER A 17 -14.29 -11.58 2.44
CA SER A 17 -13.37 -10.49 2.81
C SER A 17 -13.42 -10.06 4.28
N LYS A 18 -14.31 -10.67 5.10
CA LYS A 18 -14.43 -10.39 6.54
C LYS A 18 -14.02 -11.55 7.46
N LEU A 19 -13.71 -12.72 6.90
CA LEU A 19 -13.38 -13.91 7.70
C LEU A 19 -11.90 -14.01 8.05
N CYS A 20 -11.02 -13.54 7.15
CA CYS A 20 -9.59 -13.47 7.38
C CYS A 20 -9.11 -12.01 7.49
N PRO A 21 -8.02 -11.75 8.22
CA PRO A 21 -7.38 -10.44 8.22
C PRO A 21 -6.91 -10.05 6.81
N ALA A 22 -6.73 -8.75 6.55
CA ALA A 22 -6.43 -8.21 5.22
C ALA A 22 -5.11 -8.75 4.60
N ASP A 23 -4.22 -9.27 5.44
CA ASP A 23 -2.93 -9.85 5.05
C ASP A 23 -3.02 -11.35 4.74
N SER A 24 -4.22 -11.91 4.65
CA SER A 24 -4.47 -13.35 4.60
C SER A 24 -5.61 -13.71 3.66
N PHE A 25 -5.62 -14.96 3.18
CA PHE A 25 -6.73 -15.51 2.40
C PHE A 25 -7.26 -16.79 3.05
N LEU A 26 -8.54 -17.08 2.82
CA LEU A 26 -9.19 -18.28 3.33
C LEU A 26 -8.82 -19.48 2.44
N THR A 27 -8.40 -20.58 3.03
CA THR A 27 -8.20 -21.86 2.34
C THR A 27 -9.02 -22.96 3.01
N THR A 28 -9.30 -24.03 2.29
CA THR A 28 -10.02 -25.22 2.79
C THR A 28 -9.14 -26.46 2.58
N SER A 29 -8.85 -27.21 3.64
CA SER A 29 -8.24 -28.53 3.48
C SER A 29 -9.33 -29.58 3.27
N LYS A 30 -9.28 -30.28 2.14
CA LYS A 30 -9.92 -31.59 2.00
C LYS A 30 -8.92 -32.62 2.53
N ALA A 31 -9.34 -33.45 3.47
CA ALA A 31 -8.58 -34.62 3.85
C ALA A 31 -8.55 -35.59 2.65
N THR A 32 -7.58 -35.46 1.76
CA THR A 32 -7.19 -36.55 0.88
C THR A 32 -6.36 -37.52 1.71
N TYR A 33 -6.91 -38.70 1.96
CA TYR A 33 -6.10 -39.88 2.26
C TYR A 33 -5.32 -40.20 0.98
N ASP A 34 -4.18 -39.53 0.81
CA ASP A 34 -3.20 -39.94 -0.18
C ASP A 34 -2.45 -41.14 0.39
N ASP A 35 -2.77 -42.32 -0.14
CA ASP A 35 -2.00 -43.55 0.00
C ASP A 35 -0.67 -43.33 -0.74
N GLU A 36 0.29 -42.68 -0.08
CA GLU A 36 1.66 -42.58 -0.58
C GLU A 36 2.29 -43.97 -0.56
N GLN A 37 2.23 -44.61 -1.74
CA GLN A 37 3.15 -45.67 -2.12
C GLN A 37 4.58 -45.23 -1.84
N ILE A 38 5.18 -45.92 -0.88
CA ILE A 38 6.61 -45.89 -0.55
C ILE A 38 7.43 -46.04 -1.84
N PRO A 39 8.38 -45.12 -2.14
CA PRO A 39 9.33 -45.33 -3.22
C PRO A 39 10.32 -46.42 -2.81
N SER A 40 10.24 -47.55 -3.51
CA SER A 40 11.24 -48.62 -3.48
C SER A 40 12.56 -48.12 -4.07
N SER A 41 13.58 -47.94 -3.23
CA SER A 41 14.98 -47.84 -3.64
C SER A 41 15.69 -49.17 -3.38
N ASP A 42 16.18 -49.78 -4.46
CA ASP A 42 17.07 -50.94 -4.48
C ASP A 42 18.30 -50.74 -3.58
N LEU A 43 18.57 -51.70 -2.69
CA LEU A 43 19.91 -52.11 -2.31
C LEU A 43 19.88 -53.52 -1.72
N ASP A 44 20.67 -54.36 -2.37
CA ASP A 44 20.83 -55.80 -2.27
C ASP A 44 21.35 -56.37 -0.92
N HIS A 45 21.17 -57.69 -0.78
CA HIS A 45 21.92 -58.68 0.05
C HIS A 45 21.46 -58.99 1.50
N ARG A 46 20.69 -60.09 1.68
CA ARG A 46 21.13 -61.39 2.30
C ARG A 46 19.97 -62.25 2.86
N ASN A 47 19.78 -63.40 2.21
CA ASN A 47 19.63 -64.77 2.73
C ASN A 47 18.64 -65.10 3.90
N SER A 48 17.54 -65.75 3.52
CA SER A 48 16.96 -67.01 4.05
C SER A 48 17.24 -67.45 5.51
N ASN A 49 16.19 -67.49 6.36
CA ASN A 49 15.57 -68.72 6.89
C ASN A 49 14.51 -68.43 7.98
N ASP A 50 13.36 -69.10 7.81
CA ASP A 50 12.34 -69.59 8.76
C ASP A 50 12.12 -68.96 10.15
N VAL A 51 10.84 -68.71 10.49
CA VAL A 51 10.04 -69.38 11.55
C VAL A 51 8.80 -68.51 11.94
N VAL A 52 7.62 -69.01 11.60
CA VAL A 52 6.26 -68.73 12.15
C VAL A 52 6.16 -69.37 13.57
N PRO A 53 5.27 -69.06 14.56
CA PRO A 53 3.92 -68.45 14.50
C PRO A 53 3.45 -67.48 15.62
N ASN A 54 2.28 -66.86 15.33
CA ASN A 54 1.09 -66.60 16.18
C ASN A 54 1.19 -65.80 17.49
N LYS A 55 0.39 -64.72 17.55
CA LYS A 55 -0.71 -64.67 18.53
C LYS A 55 -1.86 -63.76 18.11
N GLU A 56 -3.06 -64.29 18.25
CA GLU A 56 -4.36 -63.64 18.15
C GLU A 56 -4.42 -62.34 18.95
N THR A 57 -5.16 -61.35 18.47
CA THR A 57 -6.46 -61.00 19.09
C THR A 57 -7.16 -59.91 18.28
N ALA A 58 -8.46 -60.12 18.06
CA ALA A 58 -9.36 -59.23 17.39
C ALA A 58 -9.50 -57.89 18.14
N ILE A 59 -9.41 -56.78 17.41
CA ILE A 59 -9.96 -55.49 17.83
C ILE A 59 -11.04 -55.13 16.82
N GLU A 60 -12.25 -55.50 17.22
CA GLU A 60 -13.52 -54.78 17.05
C GLU A 60 -13.51 -53.61 16.05
N LYS A 61 -14.07 -53.86 14.86
CA LYS A 61 -14.43 -52.85 13.87
C LYS A 61 -15.50 -51.93 14.46
N SER A 62 -15.05 -50.89 15.16
CA SER A 62 -15.86 -49.71 15.42
C SER A 62 -15.85 -48.86 14.15
N ASN A 63 -16.92 -48.99 13.35
CA ASN A 63 -17.22 -48.08 12.25
C ASN A 63 -17.45 -46.68 12.82
N LEU A 64 -16.38 -45.91 13.02
CA LEU A 64 -16.47 -44.47 13.20
C LEU A 64 -16.46 -43.85 11.82
N PHE A 65 -17.65 -43.52 11.34
CA PHE A 65 -17.88 -42.81 10.09
C PHE A 65 -17.35 -41.38 10.26
N LEU A 66 -16.05 -41.18 10.06
CA LEU A 66 -15.46 -39.84 9.96
C LEU A 66 -15.83 -39.29 8.58
N LEU A 67 -16.87 -38.44 8.54
CA LEU A 67 -17.04 -37.54 7.41
C LEU A 67 -15.76 -36.69 7.28
N PRO A 68 -15.25 -36.43 6.07
CA PRO A 68 -14.12 -35.51 5.92
C PRO A 68 -14.60 -34.13 6.35
N GLU A 69 -14.25 -33.71 7.57
CA GLU A 69 -14.49 -32.35 8.02
C GLU A 69 -13.66 -31.43 7.13
N GLN A 70 -14.34 -30.71 6.24
CA GLN A 70 -13.72 -29.62 5.50
C GLN A 70 -13.45 -28.49 6.48
N THR A 71 -12.21 -28.40 6.97
CA THR A 71 -11.80 -27.32 7.84
C THR A 71 -11.30 -26.15 7.01
N SER A 72 -11.93 -24.99 7.15
CA SER A 72 -11.45 -23.74 6.58
C SER A 72 -10.53 -23.03 7.56
N TYR A 73 -9.42 -22.47 7.08
CA TYR A 73 -8.48 -21.70 7.90
C TYR A 73 -7.82 -20.59 7.08
N CYS A 74 -7.36 -19.54 7.77
CA CYS A 74 -6.68 -18.43 7.12
C CYS A 74 -5.20 -18.77 6.89
N VAL A 75 -4.68 -18.39 5.72
CA VAL A 75 -3.27 -18.51 5.36
C VAL A 75 -2.72 -17.13 5.06
N CYS A 76 -1.56 -16.84 5.65
CA CYS A 76 -0.82 -15.60 5.45
C CYS A 76 -0.45 -15.42 3.97
N ASN A 77 -0.74 -14.23 3.45
CA ASN A 77 -0.39 -13.80 2.11
C ASN A 77 0.73 -12.76 2.13
N ALA A 78 1.98 -13.21 2.13
CA ALA A 78 3.13 -12.32 2.14
C ALA A 78 3.23 -11.41 0.89
N SER A 79 2.54 -11.74 -0.21
CA SER A 79 2.58 -10.93 -1.44
C SER A 79 1.83 -9.60 -1.34
N VAL A 80 0.95 -9.46 -0.35
CA VAL A 80 0.17 -8.23 -0.09
C VAL A 80 0.89 -7.29 0.88
N CYS A 81 2.02 -7.71 1.46
CA CYS A 81 2.76 -6.89 2.41
C CYS A 81 3.41 -5.69 1.72
N GLU A 82 2.88 -4.50 2.00
CA GLU A 82 3.41 -3.23 1.50
C GLU A 82 4.46 -2.66 2.46
N VAL A 83 5.62 -2.27 1.93
CA VAL A 83 6.63 -1.53 2.67
C VAL A 83 6.49 -0.05 2.33
N PRO A 84 6.25 0.84 3.31
CA PRO A 84 6.03 2.26 3.02
C PRO A 84 7.30 2.90 2.45
N MET A 85 7.11 3.79 1.47
CA MET A 85 8.17 4.65 0.97
C MET A 85 8.22 5.93 1.81
N CYS A 86 9.36 6.16 2.48
CA CYS A 86 9.54 7.34 3.31
C CYS A 86 9.89 8.58 2.49
N SER A 87 9.44 9.75 2.96
CA SER A 87 9.83 11.04 2.39
C SER A 87 11.34 11.29 2.56
N PRO A 88 11.94 12.17 1.73
CA PRO A 88 13.33 12.55 1.92
C PRO A 88 13.61 13.05 3.35
N GLY A 89 14.73 12.62 3.91
CA GLY A 89 15.14 12.95 5.29
C GLY A 89 14.59 12.02 6.38
N ASP A 90 13.66 11.13 6.01
CA ASP A 90 13.13 10.08 6.89
C ASP A 90 13.77 8.73 6.57
N VAL A 91 13.81 7.86 7.58
CA VAL A 91 14.35 6.50 7.51
C VAL A 91 13.26 5.50 7.90
N LEU A 92 13.26 4.37 7.21
CA LEU A 92 12.35 3.27 7.49
C LEU A 92 12.80 2.54 8.75
N HIS A 93 11.94 2.51 9.77
CA HIS A 93 12.18 1.83 11.04
C HIS A 93 11.21 0.65 11.21
N LEU A 94 11.75 -0.53 11.54
CA LEU A 94 10.94 -1.73 11.82
C LEU A 94 10.38 -1.63 13.24
N VAL A 95 9.05 -1.58 13.35
CA VAL A 95 8.35 -1.52 14.65
C VAL A 95 7.93 -2.90 15.12
N ASP A 96 7.46 -3.75 14.20
CA ASP A 96 7.06 -5.11 14.52
C ASP A 96 7.43 -6.08 13.41
N ASN A 97 7.86 -7.28 13.79
CA ASN A 97 8.33 -8.28 12.84
C ASN A 97 7.20 -9.22 12.42
N ALA A 98 7.15 -9.55 11.13
CA ALA A 98 6.23 -10.55 10.61
C ALA A 98 6.37 -11.88 11.36
N THR A 99 5.24 -12.45 11.74
CA THR A 99 5.16 -13.80 12.33
C THR A 99 4.84 -14.86 11.28
N GLY A 100 4.33 -14.46 10.12
CA GLY A 100 3.81 -15.36 9.10
C GLY A 100 2.45 -15.97 9.46
N LEU A 101 1.82 -15.51 10.55
CA LEU A 101 0.48 -15.94 10.96
C LEU A 101 -0.57 -14.95 10.44
N PRO A 102 -1.81 -15.40 10.18
CA PRO A 102 -2.88 -14.50 9.77
C PRO A 102 -3.12 -13.37 10.77
N GLY A 103 -3.14 -12.12 10.29
CA GLY A 103 -3.26 -10.91 11.10
C GLY A 103 -1.94 -10.33 11.62
N ALA A 104 -0.85 -11.07 11.48
CA ALA A 104 0.53 -10.62 11.75
C ALA A 104 1.49 -11.17 10.68
N CYS A 105 1.01 -11.27 9.44
CA CYS A 105 1.71 -11.84 8.29
C CYS A 105 2.81 -10.89 7.80
N CYS A 106 2.58 -9.58 7.92
CA CYS A 106 3.46 -8.53 7.43
C CYS A 106 4.22 -7.85 8.57
N SER A 107 5.47 -7.45 8.30
CA SER A 107 6.23 -6.59 9.20
C SER A 107 5.66 -5.17 9.16
N ILE A 108 5.64 -4.51 10.32
CA ILE A 108 5.15 -3.14 10.45
C ILE A 108 6.35 -2.19 10.43
N PHE A 109 6.36 -1.28 9.47
CA PHE A 109 7.38 -0.25 9.35
C PHE A 109 6.78 1.14 9.55
N VAL A 110 7.57 2.03 10.15
CA VAL A 110 7.23 3.45 10.33
C VAL A 110 8.37 4.30 9.79
N CYS A 111 8.02 5.42 9.15
CA CYS A 111 9.00 6.40 8.71
C CYS A 111 9.28 7.37 9.85
N GLU A 112 10.55 7.45 10.27
CA GLU A 112 11.00 8.38 11.29
C GLU A 112 12.03 9.36 10.75
N LYS A 113 12.07 10.58 11.28
CA LYS A 113 13.13 11.54 10.94
C LYS A 113 14.50 10.96 11.27
N SER A 114 15.40 10.99 10.30
CA SER A 114 16.80 10.63 10.51
C SER A 114 17.44 11.48 11.62
N GLU A 115 18.45 10.93 12.30
CA GLU A 115 19.16 11.65 13.36
C GLU A 115 19.72 13.00 12.89
N VAL A 116 20.14 13.08 11.62
CA VAL A 116 20.62 14.32 11.00
C VAL A 116 19.50 15.36 10.91
N CYS A 117 18.29 14.93 10.50
CA CYS A 117 17.17 15.84 10.31
C CYS A 117 16.44 16.22 11.60
N ARG A 118 16.55 15.42 12.67
CA ARG A 118 15.92 15.73 13.97
C ARG A 118 16.41 17.05 14.58
N SER A 119 17.67 17.41 14.35
CA SER A 119 18.24 18.68 14.82
C SER A 119 18.09 19.86 13.86
N VAL A 120 17.55 19.64 12.66
CA VAL A 120 17.40 20.68 11.64
C VAL A 120 16.10 21.43 11.87
N ILE A 121 16.19 22.76 12.01
CA ILE A 121 15.02 23.63 12.10
C ILE A 121 14.65 24.05 10.68
N CYS A 122 13.48 23.58 10.21
CA CYS A 122 12.95 23.97 8.92
C CYS A 122 12.36 25.39 8.99
N PRO A 123 12.43 26.17 7.89
CA PRO A 123 11.78 27.46 7.82
C PRO A 123 10.25 27.30 7.95
N PRO A 124 9.56 28.32 8.50
CA PRO A 124 8.11 28.26 8.66
C PRO A 124 7.43 28.14 7.30
N TYR A 125 6.36 27.35 7.27
CA TYR A 125 5.49 27.24 6.10
C TYR A 125 4.59 28.46 6.02
N GLU A 126 4.60 29.17 4.88
CA GLU A 126 3.74 30.31 4.64
C GLU A 126 2.65 29.95 3.62
N GLU A 127 1.40 29.89 4.10
CA GLU A 127 0.20 29.66 3.28
C GLU A 127 -0.20 30.87 2.41
N THR A 128 0.74 31.74 2.07
CA THR A 128 0.48 32.92 1.24
C THR A 128 0.12 32.48 -0.17
N ARG A 129 -1.16 32.60 -0.56
CA ARG A 129 -1.56 32.34 -1.94
C ARG A 129 -0.92 33.36 -2.87
N CYS A 130 -0.46 32.90 -4.04
CA CYS A 130 0.05 33.80 -5.05
C CYS A 130 -1.06 34.72 -5.58
N PRO A 131 -0.72 35.95 -5.97
CA PRO A 131 -1.64 36.82 -6.71
C PRO A 131 -2.16 36.12 -7.99
N GLY A 132 -3.33 36.52 -8.48
CA GLY A 132 -4.00 35.83 -9.60
C GLY A 132 -3.24 35.81 -10.93
N ASP A 133 -2.26 36.70 -11.11
CA ASP A 133 -1.39 36.79 -12.29
C ASP A 133 -0.05 36.06 -12.09
N SER A 134 0.06 35.28 -11.01
CA SER A 134 1.29 34.66 -10.55
C SER A 134 1.05 33.20 -10.15
N VAL A 135 2.05 32.36 -10.37
CA VAL A 135 2.03 30.94 -9.99
C VAL A 135 3.12 30.65 -8.97
N ARG A 136 2.82 29.72 -8.07
CA ARG A 136 3.82 29.20 -7.13
C ARG A 136 4.63 28.12 -7.83
N LEU A 137 5.95 28.23 -7.78
CA LEU A 137 6.82 27.17 -8.26
C LEU A 137 6.71 25.91 -7.40
N PRO A 138 7.03 24.72 -7.95
CA PRO A 138 7.09 23.49 -7.17
C PRO A 138 8.02 23.64 -5.97
N SER A 139 7.63 23.02 -4.86
CA SER A 139 8.48 22.96 -3.67
C SER A 139 9.80 22.24 -3.98
N LYS A 140 10.85 22.64 -3.28
CA LYS A 140 12.19 22.09 -3.45
C LYS A 140 12.72 21.60 -2.11
N TRP A 141 13.35 20.44 -2.10
CA TRP A 141 14.04 19.94 -0.93
C TRP A 141 15.37 20.66 -0.69
N THR A 142 15.72 20.86 0.58
CA THR A 142 17.07 21.26 0.97
C THR A 142 18.10 20.21 0.53
N GLU A 143 19.37 20.61 0.42
CA GLU A 143 20.45 19.70 0.02
C GLU A 143 20.63 18.52 0.98
N ASN A 144 20.38 18.74 2.27
CA ASN A 144 20.36 17.68 3.29
C ASN A 144 19.06 16.87 3.30
N HIS A 145 18.12 17.17 2.40
CA HIS A 145 16.82 16.51 2.26
C HIS A 145 15.93 16.52 3.52
N CYS A 146 16.21 17.37 4.50
CA CYS A 146 15.45 17.40 5.74
C CYS A 146 14.17 18.24 5.66
N CYS A 147 14.18 19.30 4.85
CA CYS A 147 13.12 20.27 4.78
C CYS A 147 12.64 20.46 3.35
N GLU A 148 11.33 20.47 3.18
CA GLU A 148 10.69 20.89 1.95
C GLU A 148 10.49 22.40 1.98
N LEU A 149 11.12 23.11 1.06
CA LEU A 149 11.05 24.56 0.95
C LEU A 149 9.97 24.94 -0.06
N GLN A 150 9.04 25.77 0.39
CA GLN A 150 8.16 26.48 -0.53
C GLN A 150 8.98 27.47 -1.35
N GLN A 151 8.63 27.60 -2.62
CA GLN A 151 9.24 28.58 -3.49
C GLN A 151 8.35 29.82 -3.62
N ASP A 152 8.99 30.91 -3.99
CA ASP A 152 8.34 32.18 -4.21
C ASP A 152 7.35 32.10 -5.39
N CYS A 153 6.41 33.04 -5.39
CA CYS A 153 5.56 33.26 -6.54
C CYS A 153 6.40 33.84 -7.68
N VAL A 154 6.13 33.39 -8.90
CA VAL A 154 6.68 33.96 -10.12
C VAL A 154 5.54 34.38 -11.02
N CYS A 155 5.81 35.30 -11.93
CA CYS A 155 4.83 35.64 -12.94
C CYS A 155 4.47 34.41 -13.76
N SER A 156 3.17 34.21 -13.94
CA SER A 156 2.68 33.26 -14.92
C SER A 156 3.10 33.70 -16.31
N ASP A 157 3.23 32.75 -17.23
CA ASP A 157 3.59 33.06 -18.62
C ASP A 157 2.61 34.11 -19.20
N GLU A 158 3.12 34.96 -20.11
CA GLU A 158 2.39 36.12 -20.67
C GLU A 158 1.05 35.75 -21.32
N ASP A 159 0.87 34.49 -21.72
CA ASP A 159 -0.36 33.97 -22.30
C ASP A 159 -1.58 34.02 -21.36
N GLN A 160 -1.37 34.26 -20.05
CA GLN A 160 -2.46 34.48 -19.08
C GLN A 160 -2.90 35.95 -18.97
N CYS A 161 -2.21 36.90 -19.60
CA CYS A 161 -2.64 38.28 -19.58
C CYS A 161 -3.89 38.45 -20.46
N GLU A 162 -4.97 38.98 -19.88
CA GLU A 162 -6.21 39.18 -20.61
C GLU A 162 -6.01 40.15 -21.79
N PRO A 163 -6.40 39.77 -23.02
CA PRO A 163 -6.33 40.66 -24.15
C PRO A 163 -7.35 41.79 -24.00
N VAL A 164 -6.92 43.02 -24.29
CA VAL A 164 -7.75 44.22 -24.07
C VAL A 164 -8.48 44.61 -25.34
N PHE A 165 -9.82 44.66 -25.25
CA PHE A 165 -10.69 45.13 -26.32
C PHE A 165 -11.56 46.28 -25.84
N CYS A 166 -11.41 47.45 -26.45
CA CYS A 166 -12.28 48.60 -26.21
C CYS A 166 -13.40 48.66 -27.25
N PRO A 167 -14.61 49.13 -26.87
CA PRO A 167 -15.69 49.36 -27.82
C PRO A 167 -15.32 50.37 -28.92
N PRO A 168 -16.00 50.34 -30.08
CA PRO A 168 -15.78 51.32 -31.15
C PRO A 168 -15.94 52.77 -30.63
N GLY A 169 -15.01 53.63 -31.00
CA GLY A 169 -14.96 55.02 -30.54
C GLY A 169 -14.10 55.26 -29.29
N PHE A 170 -13.69 54.21 -28.58
CA PHE A 170 -12.78 54.30 -27.44
C PHE A 170 -11.37 53.84 -27.80
N GLN A 171 -10.36 54.46 -27.20
CA GLN A 171 -8.95 54.09 -27.31
C GLN A 171 -8.46 53.42 -26.03
N VAL A 172 -7.54 52.47 -26.18
CA VAL A 172 -6.88 51.80 -25.07
C VAL A 172 -5.84 52.74 -24.45
N GLN A 173 -5.93 52.98 -23.15
CA GLN A 173 -4.91 53.70 -22.39
C GLN A 173 -4.32 52.78 -21.31
N VAL A 174 -2.99 52.69 -21.26
CA VAL A 174 -2.27 51.99 -20.19
C VAL A 174 -2.44 52.76 -18.88
N THR A 175 -2.96 52.08 -17.86
CA THR A 175 -3.20 52.63 -16.52
C THR A 175 -2.02 52.32 -15.60
N SER A 176 -1.45 51.13 -15.72
CA SER A 176 -0.21 50.73 -15.04
C SER A 176 0.58 49.77 -15.93
N ARG A 177 1.89 49.96 -16.00
CA ARG A 177 2.77 49.02 -16.68
C ARG A 177 3.13 47.85 -15.77
N ALA A 178 3.26 46.67 -16.36
CA ALA A 178 3.80 45.48 -15.73
C ALA A 178 5.20 45.76 -15.20
N THR A 179 5.48 45.21 -14.02
CA THR A 179 6.82 45.27 -13.41
C THR A 179 7.55 43.93 -13.53
N GLY A 180 6.87 42.89 -14.04
CA GLY A 180 7.40 41.51 -14.07
C GLY A 180 7.58 40.92 -12.67
N ARG A 181 6.80 41.41 -11.69
CA ARG A 181 6.82 40.90 -10.31
C ARG A 181 5.45 40.35 -9.96
N PRO A 182 5.36 39.36 -9.06
CA PRO A 182 4.08 38.80 -8.65
C PRO A 182 3.08 39.87 -8.21
N GLY A 183 1.86 39.83 -8.74
CA GLY A 183 0.81 40.84 -8.52
C GLY A 183 0.83 42.02 -9.49
N SER A 184 1.85 42.12 -10.36
CA SER A 184 1.95 43.11 -11.43
C SER A 184 2.68 42.54 -12.65
N CYS A 185 2.29 41.33 -13.06
CA CYS A 185 2.86 40.62 -14.21
C CYS A 185 2.31 41.13 -15.54
N CYS A 186 1.06 41.60 -15.57
CA CYS A 186 0.42 42.13 -16.77
C CYS A 186 0.23 43.65 -16.71
N ASP A 187 0.28 44.31 -17.87
CA ASP A 187 -0.16 45.68 -18.03
C ASP A 187 -1.65 45.79 -17.71
N ARG A 188 -2.06 46.89 -17.08
CA ARG A 188 -3.48 47.18 -16.84
C ARG A 188 -3.92 48.32 -17.72
N PHE A 189 -5.10 48.18 -18.29
CA PHE A 189 -5.61 49.11 -19.29
C PHE A 189 -6.99 49.62 -18.91
N ARG A 190 -7.34 50.78 -19.47
CA ARG A 190 -8.69 51.35 -19.42
C ARG A 190 -9.06 51.91 -20.78
N CYS A 191 -10.35 51.91 -21.09
CA CYS A 191 -10.86 52.53 -22.31
C CYS A 191 -11.18 54.01 -22.04
N VAL A 192 -10.70 54.89 -22.91
CA VAL A 192 -10.96 56.34 -22.86
C VAL A 192 -11.52 56.81 -24.21
N ASN A 193 -12.36 57.85 -24.20
CA ASN A 193 -13.01 58.43 -25.39
C ASN A 193 -12.32 59.74 -25.78
#